data_AF-A0A674K1K0-F1
#
_entry.id   AF-A0A674K1K0-F1
#
_cell.length_a   1.000
_cell.length_b   1.000
_cell.length_c   1.000
_cell.angle_alpha   90.00
_cell.angle_beta   90.00
_cell.angle_gamma   90.00
#
_symmetry.space_group_name_H-M   'P 1'
#
loop_
_entity.id
_entity.type
_entity.pdbx_description
1 polymer ?
#
loop_
_entity_poly.entity_id
_entity_poly.type
_entity_poly.pdbx_seq_one_letter_code
_entity_poly.pdbx_strand_id
1 'polypeptide(L)'
;MRLYFLCVLIHFTAQFAVVVPDHSVTAIVGEEFVLPCHLSPRMNAQNMEVKWLRPHLSSVVHLYRDGKDRNESQTLEYQGRTEFLKDGLSTGSVDLKIHNIRPSDEGLYRCFIRSSTFYGGALKRVTTMGSA
;
A
#
# COMPACT_ATOMS: atom_id res chain seq x y z
N MET A 1 -0.11 -6.84 49.24
CA MET A 1 0.49 -7.67 48.17
C MET A 1 -0.62 -8.47 47.50
N ARG A 2 -0.72 -8.38 46.17
CA ARG A 2 -1.56 -9.18 45.24
C ARG A 2 -3.07 -8.95 45.25
N LEU A 3 -3.54 -7.95 44.48
CA LEU A 3 -4.81 -8.05 43.71
C LEU A 3 -5.05 -6.89 42.72
N TYR A 4 -4.14 -5.91 42.60
CA TYR A 4 -4.21 -4.83 41.60
C TYR A 4 -3.36 -5.05 40.33
N PHE A 5 -2.73 -6.23 40.18
CA PHE A 5 -1.79 -6.52 39.08
C PHE A 5 -2.35 -7.52 38.06
N LEU A 6 -3.68 -7.60 37.95
CA LEU A 6 -4.39 -8.48 36.99
C LEU A 6 -5.39 -7.69 36.13
N CYS A 7 -5.19 -6.37 35.99
CA CYS A 7 -5.95 -5.57 35.03
C CYS A 7 -5.08 -5.33 33.79
N VAL A 8 -5.46 -6.00 32.69
CA VAL A 8 -5.16 -5.65 31.29
C VAL A 8 -3.73 -5.90 30.79
N LEU A 9 -3.34 -7.16 30.64
CA LEU A 9 -2.50 -7.57 29.49
C LEU A 9 -3.41 -8.07 28.36
N ILE A 10 -4.48 -7.34 28.06
CA ILE A 10 -5.12 -7.50 26.76
C ILE A 10 -4.13 -6.81 25.80
N HIS A 11 -3.23 -7.58 25.19
CA HIS A 11 -2.58 -7.12 23.97
C HIS A 11 -3.70 -6.86 22.98
N PHE A 12 -4.12 -5.60 22.85
CA PHE A 12 -5.07 -5.18 21.83
C PHE A 12 -4.34 -5.35 20.50
N THR A 13 -4.44 -6.53 19.91
CA THR A 13 -3.94 -6.77 18.57
C THR A 13 -4.82 -5.94 17.65
N ALA A 14 -4.29 -4.82 17.16
CA ALA A 14 -5.03 -3.96 16.26
C ALA A 14 -5.23 -4.72 14.93
N GLN A 15 -6.41 -5.31 14.77
CA GLN A 15 -6.88 -5.86 13.51
C GLN A 15 -7.35 -4.71 12.62
N PHE A 16 -7.06 -4.79 11.32
CA PHE A 16 -7.45 -3.77 10.35
C PHE A 16 -7.91 -4.40 9.05
N ALA A 17 -8.83 -3.76 8.36
CA ALA A 17 -9.07 -3.99 6.94
C ALA A 17 -8.14 -3.09 6.11
N VAL A 18 -7.76 -3.57 4.94
CA VAL A 18 -7.11 -2.75 3.92
C VAL A 18 -8.18 -2.35 2.92
N VAL A 19 -8.33 -1.05 2.69
CA VAL A 19 -9.41 -0.48 1.89
C VAL A 19 -8.81 0.28 0.71
N VAL A 20 -9.33 -0.01 -0.47
CA VAL A 20 -9.12 0.77 -1.70
C VAL A 20 -10.48 1.25 -2.18
N PRO A 21 -10.58 2.35 -2.95
CA PRO A 21 -11.88 2.81 -3.44
C PRO A 21 -12.53 1.79 -4.37
N ASP A 22 -13.86 1.69 -4.35
CA ASP A 22 -14.60 0.63 -5.07
C ASP A 22 -14.59 0.76 -6.60
N HIS A 23 -14.59 1.99 -7.12
CA HIS A 23 -14.65 2.24 -8.56
C HIS A 23 -13.29 2.04 -9.24
N SER A 24 -13.24 1.61 -10.51
CA SER A 24 -11.99 1.64 -11.28
C SER A 24 -11.40 3.05 -11.29
N VAL A 25 -10.08 3.14 -11.16
CA VAL A 25 -9.36 4.41 -11.32
C VAL A 25 -8.78 4.46 -12.72
N THR A 26 -8.93 5.62 -13.35
CA THR A 26 -8.38 5.87 -14.69
C THR A 26 -7.14 6.72 -14.56
N ALA A 27 -6.03 6.22 -15.10
CA ALA A 27 -4.75 6.89 -15.17
C ALA A 27 -4.51 7.41 -16.59
N ILE A 28 -3.97 8.62 -16.72
CA ILE A 28 -3.68 9.23 -18.01
C ILE A 28 -2.24 8.89 -18.42
N VAL A 29 -2.05 8.39 -19.64
CA VAL A 29 -0.73 8.05 -20.18
C VAL A 29 0.17 9.29 -20.20
N GLY A 30 1.42 9.14 -19.74
CA GLY A 30 2.41 10.22 -19.61
C GLY A 30 2.34 11.01 -18.29
N GLU A 31 1.23 10.91 -17.54
CA GLU A 31 1.05 11.66 -16.29
C GLU A 31 1.48 10.88 -15.04
N GLU A 32 1.40 11.55 -13.89
CA GLU A 32 1.50 10.91 -12.59
C GLU A 32 0.13 10.42 -12.12
N PHE A 33 0.10 9.29 -11.44
CA PHE A 33 -1.14 8.70 -10.94
C PHE A 33 -0.96 8.15 -9.53
N VAL A 34 -1.94 8.39 -8.66
CA VAL A 34 -1.93 7.93 -7.27
C VAL A 34 -2.87 6.74 -7.12
N LEU A 35 -2.33 5.65 -6.59
CA LEU A 35 -3.04 4.47 -6.13
C LEU A 35 -3.43 4.65 -4.65
N PRO A 36 -4.70 4.95 -4.35
CA PRO A 36 -5.15 5.11 -2.98
C PRO A 36 -5.30 3.77 -2.25
N CYS A 37 -4.81 3.67 -1.02
CA CYS A 37 -4.98 2.55 -0.12
C CYS A 37 -4.87 3.00 1.35
N HIS A 38 -5.75 2.50 2.20
CA HIS A 38 -5.71 2.85 3.62
C HIS A 38 -6.18 1.76 4.57
N LEU A 39 -5.84 1.94 5.84
CA LEU A 39 -6.32 1.12 6.95
C LEU A 39 -7.71 1.54 7.42
N SER A 40 -8.56 0.56 7.73
CA SER A 40 -9.83 0.74 8.43
C SER A 40 -9.89 -0.19 9.65
N PRO A 41 -10.02 0.32 10.89
CA PRO A 41 -10.09 1.74 11.24
C PRO A 41 -8.78 2.48 10.91
N ARG A 42 -8.87 3.81 10.81
CA ARG A 42 -7.71 4.69 10.58
C ARG A 42 -6.75 4.57 11.76
N MET A 43 -5.49 4.25 11.48
CA MET A 43 -4.46 4.07 12.50
C MET A 43 -3.06 4.26 11.91
N ASN A 44 -2.06 4.49 12.76
CA ASN A 44 -0.70 4.74 12.30
C ASN A 44 -0.09 3.50 11.60
N ALA A 45 0.40 3.68 10.37
CA ALA A 45 1.02 2.66 9.53
C ALA A 45 2.56 2.77 9.41
N GLN A 46 3.20 3.72 10.09
CA GLN A 46 4.63 4.03 9.95
C GLN A 46 5.54 2.82 10.17
N ASN A 47 5.19 1.95 11.13
CA ASN A 47 5.96 0.77 11.51
C ASN A 47 5.48 -0.52 10.80
N MET A 48 4.62 -0.41 9.80
CA MET A 48 4.11 -1.55 9.03
C MET A 48 4.94 -1.76 7.75
N GLU A 49 4.96 -3.00 7.25
CA GLU A 49 5.42 -3.30 5.90
C GLU A 49 4.25 -3.04 4.93
N VAL A 50 4.50 -2.30 3.86
CA VAL A 50 3.54 -2.07 2.78
C VAL A 50 4.14 -2.55 1.47
N LYS A 51 3.39 -3.39 0.76
CA LYS A 51 3.74 -3.94 -0.54
C LYS A 51 2.68 -3.58 -1.57
N TRP A 52 3.11 -2.94 -2.64
CA TRP A 52 2.32 -2.80 -3.85
C TRP A 52 2.80 -3.81 -4.88
N LEU A 53 1.86 -4.59 -5.42
CA LEU A 53 2.15 -5.74 -6.28
C LEU A 53 1.23 -5.74 -7.50
N ARG A 54 1.68 -6.29 -8.62
CA ARG A 54 0.80 -6.77 -9.69
C ARG A 54 0.60 -8.28 -9.53
N PRO A 55 -0.52 -8.75 -8.95
CA PRO A 55 -0.68 -10.15 -8.59
C PRO A 55 -0.63 -11.12 -9.78
N HIS A 56 -1.09 -10.71 -10.96
CA HIS A 56 -1.05 -11.56 -12.16
C HIS A 56 0.35 -11.73 -12.75
N LEU A 57 1.24 -10.77 -12.50
CA LEU A 57 2.60 -10.75 -13.04
C LEU A 57 3.65 -11.09 -11.98
N SER A 58 3.21 -11.35 -10.74
CA SER A 58 4.06 -11.50 -9.55
C SER A 58 5.10 -10.38 -9.43
N SER A 59 4.80 -9.19 -9.97
CA SER A 59 5.72 -8.05 -10.00
C SER A 59 5.63 -7.26 -8.70
N VAL A 60 6.77 -6.91 -8.13
CA VAL A 60 6.85 -5.96 -7.01
C VAL A 60 6.89 -4.56 -7.59
N VAL A 61 5.81 -3.80 -7.35
CA VAL A 61 5.68 -2.41 -7.80
C VAL A 61 6.44 -1.49 -6.84
N HIS A 62 6.25 -1.68 -5.53
CA HIS A 62 6.95 -0.91 -4.50
C HIS A 62 6.92 -1.66 -3.16
N LEU A 63 7.96 -1.49 -2.33
CA LEU A 63 8.04 -2.01 -0.98
C LEU A 63 8.48 -0.92 -0.02
N TYR A 64 7.68 -0.68 1.02
CA TYR A 64 8.05 0.13 2.17
C TYR A 64 8.18 -0.77 3.39
N ARG A 65 9.31 -0.69 4.10
CA ARG A 65 9.59 -1.46 5.31
C ARG A 65 10.70 -0.81 6.15
N ASP A 66 10.59 -0.91 7.46
CA ASP A 66 11.56 -0.37 8.42
C ASP A 66 11.71 1.17 8.28
N GLY A 67 10.61 1.87 8.00
CA GLY A 67 10.62 3.33 7.84
C GLY A 67 11.15 3.82 6.48
N LYS A 68 11.45 2.91 5.54
CA LYS A 68 12.18 3.24 4.30
C LYS A 68 11.61 2.50 3.10
N ASP A 69 11.87 3.06 1.92
CA ASP A 69 11.59 2.42 0.65
C ASP A 69 12.69 1.38 0.37
N ARG A 70 12.29 0.15 0.08
CA ARG A 70 13.15 -1.04 -0.06
C ARG A 70 13.00 -1.61 -1.47
N ASN A 71 13.59 -0.91 -2.42
CA ASN A 71 13.41 -1.20 -3.85
C ASN A 71 14.32 -2.32 -4.37
N GLU A 72 15.01 -3.08 -3.50
CA GLU A 72 15.96 -4.12 -3.92
C GLU A 72 15.29 -5.25 -4.71
N SER A 73 14.01 -5.51 -4.47
CA SER A 73 13.20 -6.50 -5.19
C SER A 73 12.23 -5.91 -6.21
N GLN A 74 12.30 -4.59 -6.43
CA GLN A 74 11.40 -3.89 -7.35
C GLN A 74 11.62 -4.32 -8.79
N THR A 75 10.53 -4.65 -9.48
CA THR A 75 10.58 -5.03 -10.90
C THR A 75 11.07 -3.86 -11.75
N LEU A 76 11.95 -4.13 -12.72
CA LEU A 76 12.65 -3.13 -13.55
C LEU A 76 11.71 -2.07 -14.15
N GLU A 77 10.49 -2.46 -14.56
CA GLU A 77 9.49 -1.56 -15.15
C GLU A 77 9.03 -0.41 -14.24
N TYR A 78 9.23 -0.54 -12.92
CA TYR A 78 8.81 0.43 -11.90
C TYR A 78 9.96 1.18 -11.23
N GLN A 79 11.21 0.79 -11.50
CA GLN A 79 12.38 1.45 -10.93
C GLN A 79 12.46 2.91 -11.36
N GLY A 80 12.64 3.81 -10.39
CA GLY A 80 12.65 5.26 -10.62
C GLY A 80 11.30 5.87 -11.01
N ARG A 81 10.22 5.08 -11.04
CA ARG A 81 8.87 5.53 -11.42
C ARG A 81 7.87 5.51 -10.28
N THR A 82 8.27 5.19 -9.06
CA THR A 82 7.32 5.08 -7.94
C THR A 82 7.78 5.85 -6.72
N GLU A 83 6.83 6.46 -6.03
CA GLU A 83 7.01 7.24 -4.82
C GLU A 83 5.95 6.83 -3.80
N PHE A 84 6.39 6.36 -2.62
CA PHE A 84 5.50 6.03 -1.52
C PHE A 84 5.21 7.27 -0.67
N LEU A 85 3.92 7.63 -0.54
CA LEU A 85 3.51 8.88 0.08
C LEU A 85 3.46 8.76 1.62
N LYS A 86 4.51 9.25 2.28
CA LYS A 86 4.72 9.06 3.73
C LYS A 86 3.86 9.97 4.61
N ASP A 87 3.37 11.10 4.09
CA ASP A 87 2.60 12.09 4.85
C ASP A 87 1.29 11.50 5.41
N GLY A 88 0.69 10.52 4.71
CA GLY A 88 -0.55 9.87 5.13
C GLY A 88 -0.38 8.80 6.22
N LEU A 89 0.84 8.36 6.51
CA LEU A 89 1.10 7.19 7.36
C LEU A 89 0.54 7.33 8.78
N SER A 90 0.58 8.52 9.36
CA SER A 90 0.07 8.79 10.71
C SER A 90 -1.43 8.50 10.85
N THR A 91 -2.17 8.61 9.74
CA THR A 91 -3.61 8.32 9.64
C THR A 91 -3.92 6.99 8.93
N GLY A 92 -2.89 6.24 8.54
CA GLY A 92 -3.02 4.95 7.88
C GLY A 92 -3.30 5.01 6.39
N SER A 93 -3.05 6.14 5.71
CA SER A 93 -2.93 6.17 4.25
C SER A 93 -1.56 5.62 3.85
N VAL A 94 -1.55 4.76 2.84
CA VAL A 94 -0.34 4.09 2.32
C VAL A 94 -0.32 4.16 0.79
N ASP A 95 -0.66 5.35 0.30
CA ASP A 95 -0.86 5.63 -1.12
C ASP A 95 0.46 5.55 -1.88
N LEU A 96 0.39 5.04 -3.11
CA LEU A 96 1.53 4.95 -4.01
C LEU A 96 1.33 5.85 -5.21
N LYS A 97 2.28 6.74 -5.46
CA LYS A 97 2.34 7.48 -6.72
C LYS A 97 3.20 6.73 -7.72
N ILE A 98 2.72 6.64 -8.96
CA ILE A 98 3.44 6.14 -10.13
C ILE A 98 3.62 7.30 -11.11
N HIS A 99 4.85 7.55 -11.54
CA HIS A 99 5.23 8.58 -12.49
C HIS A 99 5.26 8.06 -13.93
N ASN A 100 4.92 8.94 -14.87
CA ASN A 100 4.97 8.70 -16.31
C ASN A 100 4.22 7.42 -16.68
N ILE A 101 2.91 7.40 -16.47
CA ILE A 101 2.06 6.23 -16.71
C ILE A 101 2.19 5.74 -18.15
N ARG A 102 2.24 4.42 -18.31
CA ARG A 102 2.37 3.72 -19.58
C ARG A 102 1.13 2.85 -19.81
N PRO A 103 0.77 2.53 -21.06
CA PRO A 103 -0.29 1.54 -21.33
C PRO A 103 -0.06 0.20 -20.63
N SER A 104 1.21 -0.22 -20.45
CA SER A 104 1.59 -1.43 -19.73
C SER A 104 1.31 -1.40 -18.22
N ASP A 105 1.01 -0.23 -17.65
CA ASP A 105 0.64 -0.11 -16.25
C ASP A 105 -0.84 -0.45 -16.00
N GLU A 106 -1.65 -0.64 -17.04
CA GLU A 106 -3.02 -1.11 -16.92
C GLU A 106 -3.11 -2.48 -16.23
N GLY A 107 -4.12 -2.66 -15.37
CA GLY A 107 -4.41 -3.95 -14.78
C GLY A 107 -4.74 -3.91 -13.29
N LEU A 108 -4.58 -5.06 -12.62
CA LEU A 108 -4.81 -5.17 -11.19
C LEU A 108 -3.54 -4.87 -10.40
N TYR A 109 -3.73 -4.11 -9.33
CA TYR A 109 -2.75 -3.84 -8.29
C TYR A 109 -3.27 -4.38 -6.97
N ARG A 110 -2.37 -4.89 -6.14
CA ARG A 110 -2.66 -5.29 -4.76
C ARG A 110 -1.90 -4.39 -3.81
N CYS A 111 -2.64 -3.75 -2.90
CA CYS A 111 -2.08 -3.16 -1.69
C CYS A 111 -2.08 -4.23 -0.61
N PHE A 112 -0.91 -4.60 -0.11
CA PHE A 112 -0.74 -5.55 0.99
C PHE A 112 -0.04 -4.86 2.15
N ILE A 113 -0.60 -4.97 3.35
CA ILE A 113 -0.07 -4.32 4.55
C ILE A 113 0.10 -5.38 5.63
N ARG A 114 1.27 -5.37 6.28
CA ARG A 114 1.62 -6.31 7.35
C ARG A 114 2.18 -5.56 8.55
N SER A 115 1.57 -5.80 9.70
CA SER A 115 2.08 -5.47 11.02
C SER A 115 2.78 -6.69 11.65
N SER A 116 3.23 -6.56 12.89
CA SER A 116 3.83 -7.67 13.65
C SER A 116 2.86 -8.83 13.90
N THR A 117 1.56 -8.54 14.05
CA THR A 117 0.55 -9.54 14.47
C THR A 117 -0.57 -9.77 13.47
N PHE A 118 -0.72 -8.89 12.47
CA PHE A 118 -1.84 -8.93 11.52
C PHE A 118 -1.39 -8.53 10.11
N TYR A 119 -2.05 -9.07 9.09
CA TYR A 119 -1.86 -8.67 7.70
C TYR A 119 -3.20 -8.58 6.97
N GLY A 120 -3.26 -7.74 5.94
CA GLY A 120 -4.43 -7.63 5.07
C GLY A 120 -4.03 -7.18 3.68
N GLY A 121 -4.97 -7.23 2.74
CA GLY A 121 -4.75 -6.65 1.43
C GLY A 121 -6.01 -6.50 0.61
N ALA A 122 -5.96 -5.59 -0.35
CA ALA A 122 -7.07 -5.27 -1.24
C ALA A 122 -6.59 -5.08 -2.68
N LEU A 123 -7.50 -5.33 -3.63
CA LEU A 123 -7.23 -5.26 -5.07
C LEU A 123 -7.84 -4.01 -5.68
N LYS A 124 -7.07 -3.33 -6.53
CA LYS A 124 -7.49 -2.16 -7.27
C LYS A 124 -7.26 -2.36 -8.76
N ARG A 125 -8.29 -2.15 -9.58
CA ARG A 125 -8.17 -2.11 -11.03
C ARG A 125 -7.85 -0.70 -11.51
N VAL A 126 -6.78 -0.57 -12.28
CA VAL A 126 -6.36 0.62 -13.01
C VAL A 126 -6.70 0.42 -14.48
N THR A 127 -7.32 1.41 -15.10
CA THR A 127 -7.44 1.53 -16.56
C THR A 127 -6.57 2.69 -17.04
N THR A 128 -6.07 2.61 -18.26
CA THR A 128 -5.28 3.69 -18.87
C THR A 128 -6.09 4.43 -19.92
N MET A 129 -5.83 5.74 -20.07
CA MET A 129 -6.47 6.59 -21.07
C MET A 129 -5.40 7.45 -21.77
N GLY A 130 -5.51 7.57 -23.09
CA GLY A 130 -4.53 8.27 -23.94
C GLY A 130 -3.73 7.32 -24.83
N SER A 131 -2.87 7.89 -25.67
CA SER A 131 -2.00 7.17 -26.60
C SER A 131 -0.54 7.33 -26.16
N ALA A 132 0.28 6.31 -26.43
CA ALA A 132 1.73 6.35 -26.21
C ALA A 132 2.45 7.24 -27.22
#